data_AF-A6JK37-F1
#
_entry.id   AF-A6JK37-F1
#
_cell.length_a   1.000
_cell.length_b   1.000
_cell.length_c   1.000
_cell.angle_alpha   90.00
_cell.angle_beta   90.00
_cell.angle_gamma   90.00
#
_symmetry.space_group_name_H-M   'P 1'
#
loop_
_entity.id
_entity.type
_entity.pdbx_description
1 polymer ?
#
loop_
_entity_poly.entity_id
_entity_poly.type
_entity_poly.pdbx_seq_one_letter_code
_entity_poly.pdbx_strand_id
1 'polypeptide(L)'
;MDAPEEPQPPVVYTMENKPIVTCAGDQNLFTSIYPTLSQQLPREPMEWRRSYGRAPKMIHLESNFVQFKEELLPKEGNKALLTFPFLHIYWTECCDTEVYKATVKDDLTKWQNVLKAHSSVDWLIVVVENDAKKKNKTNILPRTSIVDKIRNDFCNKQSDRCVVLSDPLKDSSRTQESWNAFLTKLRTLLLMSFTKNLGKFEDDMRTLREKRTEPGWSFCEYFMVQEELAFVFEMLQQFEDALVQYDELDALFSQYVVNFGAGDGANWLTFFCQPVKSWNGLVLRKPIDMEKRELIQKQEATLLDLRSYLFSRQCTLLLFLQRPWEVAQRALELLHSCVQELKLLEVSVPPGALDCWVFLSCLEVLQRIEGCCDRAQIDSNIAHMVGLWSYAMEKLKSLGYLCGLVSEKGPNSEDLNRTVDLLAGLGAERPETANTAQSPYKKLQEALSSVEAFEKHYLDLSHATIEMYTSIGRIRSAKLVGKDLAEFY
;
A
#
# COMPACT_ATOMS: atom_id res chain seq x y z
N MET A 1 -4.44 19.02 -37.29
CA MET A 1 -3.74 17.73 -37.10
C MET A 1 -2.99 17.87 -35.81
N ASP A 2 -3.66 17.60 -34.70
CA ASP A 2 -2.99 17.54 -33.41
C ASP A 2 -2.25 16.21 -33.33
N ALA A 3 -1.01 16.27 -32.83
CA ALA A 3 -0.17 15.10 -32.65
C ALA A 3 -0.86 14.11 -31.69
N PRO A 4 -0.73 12.79 -31.91
CA PRO A 4 -1.24 11.83 -30.96
C PRO A 4 -0.48 12.00 -29.63
N GLU A 5 -1.21 12.28 -28.55
CA GLU A 5 -0.66 12.24 -27.18
C GLU A 5 -0.05 10.85 -26.95
N GLU A 6 1.23 10.81 -26.63
CA GLU A 6 1.87 9.58 -26.17
C GLU A 6 1.15 9.08 -24.91
N PRO A 7 0.80 7.79 -24.82
CA PRO A 7 0.20 7.23 -23.62
C PRO A 7 1.19 7.38 -22.47
N GLN A 8 0.85 8.24 -21.49
CA GLN A 8 1.61 8.34 -20.26
C GLN A 8 1.69 6.95 -19.61
N PRO A 9 2.87 6.49 -19.17
CA PRO A 9 2.98 5.21 -18.48
C PRO A 9 2.06 5.22 -17.25
N PRO A 10 1.40 4.10 -16.89
CA PRO A 10 0.54 4.06 -15.73
C PRO A 10 1.35 4.47 -14.52
N VAL A 11 0.92 5.54 -13.87
CA VAL A 11 1.53 6.00 -12.63
C VAL A 11 1.18 4.97 -11.56
N VAL A 12 2.13 4.08 -11.26
CA VAL A 12 2.05 3.24 -10.07
C VAL A 12 2.49 4.11 -8.90
N TYR A 13 1.53 4.76 -8.26
CA TYR A 13 1.79 5.56 -7.07
C TYR A 13 2.27 4.63 -5.95
N THR A 14 3.55 4.69 -5.59
CA THR A 14 4.03 4.12 -4.32
C THR A 14 3.55 5.01 -3.18
N MET A 15 3.22 4.44 -2.04
CA MET A 15 2.98 5.25 -0.84
C MET A 15 4.21 6.09 -0.49
N GLU A 16 4.03 7.38 -0.27
CA GLU A 16 5.03 8.28 0.32
C GLU A 16 5.19 8.07 1.84
N ASN A 17 4.82 6.90 2.37
CA ASN A 17 5.00 6.59 3.79
C ASN A 17 6.47 6.30 4.05
N LYS A 18 7.27 7.35 4.22
CA LYS A 18 8.67 7.28 4.66
C LYS A 18 8.71 7.37 6.18
N PRO A 19 9.65 6.70 6.86
CA PRO A 19 9.74 6.78 8.31
C PRO A 19 10.08 8.21 8.72
N ILE A 20 9.45 8.69 9.79
CA ILE A 20 9.62 10.07 10.24
C ILE A 20 10.94 10.19 11.01
N VAL A 21 11.73 11.21 10.68
CA VAL A 21 12.91 11.62 11.42
C VAL A 21 12.74 13.08 11.81
N THR A 22 12.79 13.39 13.10
CA THR A 22 12.64 14.78 13.54
C THR A 22 13.99 15.47 13.63
N CYS A 23 14.05 16.74 13.23
CA CYS A 23 15.22 17.60 13.31
C CYS A 23 15.00 18.73 14.31
N ALA A 24 15.90 18.84 15.29
CA ALA A 24 15.96 19.91 16.28
C ALA A 24 17.27 20.72 16.16
N GLY A 25 17.37 21.83 16.86
CA GLY A 25 18.57 22.69 16.88
C GLY A 25 18.56 23.72 15.75
N ASP A 26 19.66 23.83 15.01
CA ASP A 26 19.83 24.83 13.96
C ASP A 26 19.07 24.44 12.67
N GLN A 27 17.91 25.08 12.47
CA GLN A 27 17.03 24.81 11.33
C GLN A 27 17.60 25.29 9.99
N ASN A 28 18.36 26.39 9.99
CA ASN A 28 18.96 26.94 8.77
C ASN A 28 20.06 25.99 8.27
N LEU A 29 20.87 25.49 9.21
CA LEU A 29 21.88 24.48 8.94
C LEU A 29 21.25 23.22 8.35
N PHE A 30 20.24 22.65 9.00
CA PHE A 30 19.57 21.45 8.49
C PHE A 30 18.97 21.67 7.08
N THR A 31 18.31 22.81 6.87
CA THR A 31 17.71 23.14 5.56
C THR A 31 18.74 23.18 4.44
N SER A 32 19.97 23.66 4.72
CA SER A 32 21.06 23.65 3.74
C SER A 32 21.58 22.25 3.39
N ILE A 33 21.46 21.29 4.31
CA ILE A 33 21.98 19.91 4.18
C ILE A 33 20.91 18.96 3.63
N TYR A 34 19.64 19.27 3.85
CA TYR A 34 18.50 18.41 3.52
C TYR A 34 18.50 17.88 2.08
N PRO A 35 18.71 18.69 1.02
CA PRO A 35 18.66 18.18 -0.36
C PRO A 35 19.69 17.07 -0.62
N THR A 36 20.91 17.24 -0.12
CA THR A 36 21.99 16.25 -0.25
C THR A 36 21.68 15.02 0.60
N LEU A 37 21.16 15.21 1.82
CA LEU A 37 20.79 14.13 2.72
C LEU A 37 19.69 13.24 2.13
N SER A 38 18.59 13.84 1.68
CA SER A 38 17.45 13.12 1.12
C SER A 38 17.83 12.33 -0.14
N GLN A 39 18.74 12.87 -0.95
CA GLN A 39 19.20 12.20 -2.17
C GLN A 39 20.17 11.05 -1.87
N GLN A 40 21.03 11.18 -0.86
CA GLN A 40 22.11 10.22 -0.61
C GLN A 40 21.78 9.14 0.42
N LEU A 41 20.84 9.40 1.34
CA LEU A 41 20.42 8.41 2.33
C LEU A 41 20.02 7.06 1.69
N PRO A 42 19.17 7.00 0.65
CA PRO A 42 18.75 5.73 0.06
C PRO A 42 19.73 5.13 -0.95
N ARG A 43 20.89 5.74 -1.22
CA ARG A 43 21.79 5.28 -2.30
C ARG A 43 22.48 3.95 -2.01
N GLU A 44 22.79 3.67 -0.75
CA GLU A 44 23.49 2.45 -0.36
C GLU A 44 22.56 1.59 0.49
N PRO A 45 22.43 0.29 0.18
CA PRO A 45 21.61 -0.61 0.95
C PRO A 45 22.29 -0.97 2.28
N MET A 46 21.47 -1.27 3.28
CA MET A 46 21.88 -1.84 4.56
C MET A 46 21.45 -3.30 4.66
N GLU A 47 22.31 -4.13 5.21
CA GLU A 47 21.92 -5.48 5.59
C GLU A 47 21.01 -5.43 6.82
N TRP A 48 19.75 -5.78 6.62
CA TRP A 48 18.76 -5.91 7.66
C TRP A 48 18.64 -7.36 8.12
N ARG A 49 19.00 -7.58 9.39
CA ARG A 49 18.87 -8.87 10.06
C ARG A 49 17.67 -8.85 10.96
N ARG A 50 16.78 -9.80 10.74
CA ARG A 50 15.59 -10.00 11.57
C ARG A 50 15.81 -11.10 12.60
N SER A 51 15.03 -11.04 13.68
CA SER A 51 14.97 -12.08 14.70
C SER A 51 14.45 -13.41 14.13
N TYR A 52 14.61 -14.49 14.89
CA TYR A 52 14.08 -15.83 14.57
C TYR A 52 14.65 -16.50 13.30
N GLY A 53 15.91 -16.19 12.94
CA GLY A 53 16.63 -16.92 11.90
C GLY A 53 16.16 -16.62 10.47
N ARG A 54 15.38 -15.55 10.25
CA ARG A 54 15.01 -15.11 8.90
C ARG A 54 16.27 -14.67 8.14
N ALA A 55 16.32 -14.99 6.85
CA ALA A 55 17.43 -14.60 5.99
C ALA A 55 17.67 -13.08 6.03
N PRO A 56 18.93 -12.62 6.06
CA PRO A 56 19.24 -11.20 5.95
C PRO A 56 18.70 -10.64 4.62
N LYS A 57 18.20 -9.40 4.66
CA LYS A 57 17.69 -8.71 3.48
C LYS A 57 18.42 -7.39 3.28
N MET A 58 18.61 -6.99 2.02
CA MET A 58 19.20 -5.69 1.71
C MET A 58 18.07 -4.66 1.54
N ILE A 59 18.11 -3.59 2.32
CA ILE A 59 17.08 -2.54 2.29
C ILE A 59 17.70 -1.18 2.02
N HIS A 60 17.00 -0.35 1.25
CA HIS A 60 17.33 1.08 1.11
C HIS A 60 16.48 1.86 2.12
N LEU A 61 17.14 2.66 2.94
CA LEU A 61 16.46 3.46 3.95
C LEU A 61 16.13 4.84 3.35
N GLU A 62 14.86 5.18 3.38
CA GLU A 62 14.38 6.53 3.15
C GLU A 62 13.86 7.12 4.45
N SER A 63 13.66 8.43 4.52
CA SER A 63 13.08 9.09 5.69
C SER A 63 12.41 10.39 5.29
N ASN A 64 11.29 10.71 5.94
CA ASN A 64 10.68 12.02 5.91
C ASN A 64 11.25 12.84 7.07
N PHE A 65 12.04 13.88 6.76
CA PHE A 65 12.65 14.72 7.77
C PHE A 65 11.74 15.92 8.09
N VAL A 66 11.30 16.01 9.34
CA VAL A 66 10.38 17.05 9.80
C VAL A 66 10.98 17.83 10.97
N GLN A 67 10.53 19.06 11.20
CA GLN A 67 10.94 19.80 12.39
C GLN A 67 10.46 19.09 13.66
N PHE A 68 11.31 18.99 14.67
CA PHE A 68 10.95 18.43 15.96
C PHE A 68 9.85 19.25 16.62
N LYS A 69 8.79 18.56 17.02
CA LYS A 69 7.72 19.07 17.87
C LYS A 69 7.31 17.96 18.83
N GLU A 70 7.05 18.32 20.08
CA GLU A 70 6.64 17.36 21.12
C GLU A 70 5.35 16.60 20.75
N GLU A 71 4.43 17.24 20.01
CA GLU A 71 3.19 16.64 19.52
C GLU A 71 3.39 15.42 18.59
N LEU A 72 4.57 15.27 17.99
CA LEU A 72 4.93 14.14 17.14
C LEU A 72 5.40 12.92 17.95
N LEU A 73 5.63 13.05 19.26
CA LEU A 73 6.11 11.94 20.07
C LEU A 73 4.99 10.94 20.37
N PRO A 74 5.33 9.65 20.54
CA PRO A 74 4.38 8.62 20.94
C PRO A 74 3.60 9.00 22.20
N LYS A 75 2.27 8.92 22.12
CA LYS A 75 1.35 9.04 23.27
C LYS A 75 1.05 7.66 23.84
N GLU A 76 0.77 7.60 25.14
CA GLU A 76 0.39 6.35 25.80
C GLU A 76 -0.83 5.70 25.11
N GLY A 77 -0.76 4.38 24.91
CA GLY A 77 -1.84 3.58 24.32
C GLY A 77 -1.94 3.60 22.80
N ASN A 78 -1.16 4.42 22.09
CA ASN A 78 -1.16 4.39 20.63
C ASN A 78 -0.38 3.18 20.10
N LYS A 79 -1.02 2.42 19.20
CA LYS A 79 -0.48 1.20 18.58
C LYS A 79 0.11 1.43 17.20
N ALA A 80 -0.02 2.62 16.61
CA ALA A 80 0.46 2.90 15.24
C ALA A 80 2.00 2.93 15.16
N LEU A 81 2.56 2.40 14.07
CA LEU A 81 4.01 2.29 13.89
C LEU A 81 4.54 3.37 12.94
N LEU A 82 3.77 3.74 11.91
CA LEU A 82 4.20 4.69 10.88
C LEU A 82 3.95 6.16 11.24
N THR A 83 3.09 6.43 12.23
CA THR A 83 2.74 7.81 12.61
C THR A 83 3.75 8.48 13.52
N PHE A 84 4.79 7.76 13.97
CA PHE A 84 5.75 8.27 14.95
C PHE A 84 7.18 8.36 14.40
N PRO A 85 7.98 9.33 14.89
CA PRO A 85 9.38 9.42 14.55
C PRO A 85 10.18 8.22 15.05
N PHE A 86 11.01 7.65 14.18
CA PHE A 86 11.94 6.58 14.50
C PHE A 86 13.28 7.10 15.02
N LEU A 87 13.65 8.34 14.68
CA LEU A 87 14.92 8.93 15.10
C LEU A 87 14.77 10.44 15.31
N HIS A 88 15.45 10.95 16.32
CA HIS A 88 15.52 12.38 16.61
C HIS A 88 16.95 12.91 16.42
N ILE A 89 17.16 13.86 15.50
CA ILE A 89 18.47 14.43 15.20
C ILE A 89 18.53 15.88 15.70
N TYR A 90 19.56 16.21 16.47
CA TYR A 90 19.87 17.60 16.86
C TYR A 90 21.04 18.12 16.04
N TRP A 91 20.83 19.20 15.30
CA TRP A 91 21.83 19.84 14.45
C TRP A 91 22.44 21.06 15.15
N THR A 92 23.76 21.17 15.16
CA THR A 92 24.45 22.36 15.67
C THR A 92 25.75 22.63 14.91
N GLU A 93 26.06 23.89 14.67
CA GLU A 93 27.38 24.35 14.19
C GLU A 93 28.18 25.07 15.28
N CYS A 94 27.86 24.82 16.56
CA CYS A 94 28.47 25.53 17.69
C CYS A 94 29.98 25.26 17.77
N CYS A 95 30.78 26.31 17.54
CA CYS A 95 32.24 26.25 17.62
C CYS A 95 32.83 27.07 18.79
N ASP A 96 32.00 27.80 19.53
CA ASP A 96 32.44 28.68 20.63
C ASP A 96 31.99 28.17 22.01
N THR A 97 32.88 28.24 23.00
CA THR A 97 32.61 27.74 24.36
C THR A 97 31.62 28.60 25.14
N GLU A 98 31.63 29.91 24.93
CA GLU A 98 30.75 30.84 25.63
C GLU A 98 29.33 30.71 25.09
N VAL A 99 29.18 30.64 23.76
CA VAL A 99 27.90 30.36 23.11
C VAL A 99 27.33 29.01 23.56
N TYR A 100 28.17 27.96 23.63
CA TYR A 100 27.76 26.66 24.12
C TYR A 100 27.18 26.72 25.54
N LYS A 101 27.88 27.41 26.46
CA LYS A 101 27.44 27.55 27.85
C LYS A 101 26.19 28.41 28.01
N ALA A 102 26.06 29.44 27.18
CA ALA A 102 24.99 30.41 27.28
C ALA A 102 23.65 29.92 26.70
N THR A 103 23.69 29.09 25.64
CA THR A 103 22.50 28.75 24.85
C THR A 103 22.41 27.26 24.52
N VAL A 104 23.35 26.74 23.72
CA VAL A 104 23.26 25.39 23.12
C VAL A 104 23.15 24.28 24.17
N LYS A 105 23.84 24.42 25.31
CA LYS A 105 23.74 23.44 26.41
C LYS A 105 22.32 23.36 26.97
N ASP A 106 21.68 24.51 27.21
CA ASP A 106 20.31 24.56 27.76
C ASP A 106 19.29 23.98 26.75
N ASP A 107 19.43 24.32 25.47
CA ASP A 107 18.55 23.81 24.40
C ASP A 107 18.67 22.28 24.23
N LEU A 108 19.90 21.74 24.21
CA LEU A 108 20.14 20.30 24.18
C LEU A 108 19.57 19.60 25.42
N THR A 109 19.73 20.19 26.61
CA THR A 109 19.16 19.65 27.85
C THR A 109 17.63 19.60 27.77
N LYS A 110 16.98 20.67 27.32
CA LYS A 110 15.52 20.73 27.13
C LYS A 110 15.06 19.66 26.16
N TRP A 111 15.67 19.58 24.98
CA TRP A 111 15.33 18.58 23.96
C TRP A 111 15.46 17.15 24.48
N GLN A 112 16.58 16.79 25.12
CA GLN A 112 16.76 15.45 25.69
C GLN A 112 15.78 15.15 26.83
N ASN A 113 15.41 16.13 27.64
CA ASN A 113 14.44 15.94 28.72
C ASN A 113 13.04 15.64 28.17
N VAL A 114 12.63 16.31 27.09
CA VAL A 114 11.36 16.01 26.39
C VAL A 114 11.37 14.59 25.82
N LEU A 115 12.46 14.17 25.16
CA LEU A 115 12.59 12.81 24.65
C LEU A 115 12.52 11.76 25.77
N LYS A 116 13.23 12.00 26.89
CA LYS A 116 13.20 11.11 28.06
C LYS A 116 11.80 11.00 28.68
N ALA A 117 11.06 12.11 28.76
CA ALA A 117 9.70 12.11 29.28
C ALA A 117 8.75 11.22 28.47
N HIS A 118 9.01 11.07 27.16
CA HIS A 118 8.24 10.22 26.25
C HIS A 118 8.86 8.84 26.01
N SER A 119 9.88 8.46 26.80
CA SER A 119 10.64 7.21 26.61
C SER A 119 11.29 7.05 25.23
N SER A 120 11.52 8.15 24.50
CA SER A 120 12.27 8.17 23.24
C SER A 120 13.77 8.11 23.52
N VAL A 121 14.40 6.99 23.15
CA VAL A 121 15.83 6.73 23.39
C VAL A 121 16.66 6.76 22.11
N ASP A 122 16.03 6.91 20.96
CA ASP A 122 16.65 6.85 19.64
C ASP A 122 16.90 8.26 19.11
N TRP A 123 18.10 8.77 19.39
CA TRP A 123 18.52 10.12 19.01
C TRP A 123 19.95 10.18 18.48
N LEU A 124 20.32 11.29 17.85
CA LEU A 124 21.65 11.60 17.32
C LEU A 124 21.93 13.10 17.45
N ILE A 125 23.13 13.48 17.89
CA ILE A 125 23.62 14.86 17.85
C ILE A 125 24.62 14.96 16.69
N VAL A 126 24.42 15.93 15.81
CA VAL A 126 25.32 16.22 14.69
C VAL A 126 25.93 17.59 14.88
N VAL A 127 27.26 17.62 15.05
CA VAL A 127 28.05 18.84 15.19
C VAL A 127 28.75 19.12 13.86
N VAL A 128 28.37 20.19 13.18
CA VAL A 128 28.98 20.59 11.91
C VAL A 128 30.16 21.53 12.18
N GLU A 129 31.36 21.11 11.80
CA GLU A 129 32.58 21.92 11.92
C GLU A 129 32.85 22.71 10.65
N ASN A 130 32.98 24.03 10.80
CA ASN A 130 33.46 24.90 9.72
C ASN A 130 34.90 25.37 9.98
N ASP A 131 35.84 24.90 9.15
CA ASP A 131 37.26 25.29 9.24
C ASP A 131 37.50 26.80 9.10
N ALA A 132 36.60 27.56 8.47
CA ALA A 132 36.74 29.02 8.32
C ALA A 132 36.61 29.76 9.67
N LYS A 133 35.83 29.21 10.61
CA LYS A 133 35.63 29.77 11.96
C LYS A 133 36.77 29.40 12.93
N LYS A 134 37.67 28.46 12.57
CA LYS A 134 38.82 28.02 13.38
C LYS A 134 40.07 28.91 13.27
N LYS A 135 40.11 29.90 12.36
CA LYS A 135 41.32 30.68 12.04
C LYS A 135 41.86 31.63 13.13
N ASN A 136 41.19 31.82 14.27
CA ASN A 136 41.52 32.91 15.22
C ASN A 136 42.07 32.51 16.60
N LYS A 137 42.64 31.30 16.82
CA LYS A 137 43.24 30.98 18.14
C LYS A 137 44.62 30.34 18.05
N THR A 138 45.66 31.18 18.12
CA THR A 138 47.01 30.82 18.58
C THR A 138 46.97 30.56 20.09
N ASN A 139 46.84 29.31 20.53
CA ASN A 139 47.02 28.98 21.96
C ASN A 139 47.52 27.54 22.16
N ILE A 140 48.54 27.41 23.02
CA ILE A 140 49.46 26.28 23.18
C ILE A 140 48.98 25.27 24.27
N LEU A 141 47.72 25.34 24.72
CA LEU A 141 47.16 24.43 25.73
C LEU A 141 46.05 23.55 25.14
N PRO A 142 45.99 22.23 25.46
CA PRO A 142 44.92 21.35 24.99
C PRO A 142 43.61 21.69 25.72
N ARG A 143 42.82 22.60 25.16
CA ARG A 143 41.44 22.81 25.61
C ARG A 143 40.57 21.69 25.06
N THR A 144 39.74 21.09 25.92
CA THR A 144 38.70 20.15 25.49
C THR A 144 37.82 20.80 24.42
N SER A 145 37.63 20.12 23.30
CA SER A 145 36.84 20.66 22.19
C SER A 145 35.36 20.79 22.58
N ILE A 146 34.59 21.60 21.86
CA ILE A 146 33.14 21.70 22.08
C ILE A 146 32.49 20.33 21.88
N VAL A 147 32.95 19.56 20.90
CA VAL A 147 32.49 18.18 20.66
C VAL A 147 32.72 17.31 21.89
N ASP A 148 33.90 17.40 22.52
CA ASP A 148 34.19 16.62 23.74
C ASP A 148 33.29 17.05 24.90
N LYS A 149 32.99 18.34 25.02
CA LYS A 149 32.05 18.84 26.04
C LYS A 149 30.63 18.33 25.79
N ILE A 150 30.14 18.37 24.55
CA ILE A 150 28.83 17.83 24.18
C ILE A 150 28.78 16.33 24.46
N ARG A 151 29.82 15.57 24.10
CA ARG A 151 29.90 14.13 24.40
C ARG A 151 29.85 13.85 25.90
N ASN A 152 30.63 14.58 26.69
CA ASN A 152 30.66 14.41 28.14
C ASN A 152 29.35 14.81 28.81
N ASP A 153 28.70 15.87 28.33
CA ASP A 153 27.46 16.39 28.90
C ASP A 153 26.23 15.55 28.51
N PHE A 154 26.18 14.99 27.29
CA PHE A 154 24.96 14.42 26.71
C PHE A 154 25.05 12.97 26.24
N CYS A 155 26.25 12.46 25.95
CA CYS A 155 26.41 11.13 25.37
C CYS A 155 26.80 10.07 26.39
N ASN A 156 27.31 10.44 27.58
CA ASN A 156 27.77 9.49 28.59
C ASN A 156 28.67 8.40 27.97
N LYS A 157 28.28 7.12 28.08
CA LYS A 157 29.00 5.96 27.49
C LYS A 157 28.67 5.71 25.99
N GLN A 158 27.77 6.49 25.40
CA GLN A 158 27.30 6.38 24.01
C GLN A 158 27.93 7.48 23.14
N SER A 159 29.25 7.64 23.17
CA SER A 159 29.96 8.71 22.44
C SER A 159 29.70 8.69 20.92
N ASP A 160 29.27 7.54 20.40
CA ASP A 160 28.86 7.32 19.02
C ASP A 160 27.53 7.98 18.64
N ARG A 161 26.78 8.49 19.62
CA ARG A 161 25.56 9.32 19.42
C ARG A 161 25.87 10.80 19.15
N CYS A 162 27.14 11.20 19.15
CA CYS A 162 27.58 12.54 18.73
C CYS A 162 28.56 12.44 17.56
N VAL A 163 28.06 12.73 16.36
CA VAL A 163 28.80 12.71 15.10
C VAL A 163 29.32 14.10 14.78
N VAL A 164 30.57 14.16 14.33
CA VAL A 164 31.17 15.39 13.81
C VAL A 164 31.14 15.32 12.30
N LEU A 165 30.54 16.33 11.68
CA LEU A 165 30.46 16.47 10.24
C LEU A 165 31.33 17.64 9.81
N SER A 166 32.26 17.44 8.88
CA SER A 166 32.95 18.57 8.27
C SER A 166 31.97 19.27 7.32
N ASP A 167 32.03 20.60 7.23
CA ASP A 167 31.15 21.42 6.38
C ASP A 167 30.82 20.74 5.03
N PRO A 168 29.60 20.17 4.89
CA PRO A 168 29.25 19.33 3.74
C PRO A 168 29.08 20.12 2.44
N LEU A 169 29.10 21.46 2.52
CA LEU A 169 29.05 22.35 1.36
C LEU A 169 30.43 22.60 0.74
N LYS A 170 31.52 22.11 1.35
CA LYS A 170 32.87 22.18 0.79
C LYS A 170 33.24 20.88 0.09
N ASP A 171 33.81 20.99 -1.10
CA ASP A 171 34.28 19.85 -1.87
C ASP A 171 35.74 19.51 -1.50
N SER A 172 35.93 18.51 -0.64
CA SER A 172 37.23 18.02 -0.20
C SER A 172 37.16 16.53 0.17
N SER A 173 38.29 15.82 0.17
CA SER A 173 38.31 14.41 0.60
C SER A 173 37.81 14.24 2.04
N ARG A 174 38.23 15.13 2.96
CA ARG A 174 37.83 15.12 4.37
C ARG A 174 36.31 15.29 4.56
N THR A 175 35.68 16.16 3.77
CA THR A 175 34.23 16.39 3.84
C THR A 175 33.46 15.17 3.34
N GLN A 176 33.87 14.58 2.21
CA GLN A 176 33.29 13.34 1.68
C GLN A 176 33.42 12.16 2.66
N GLU A 177 34.59 11.95 3.26
CA GLU A 177 34.81 10.91 4.27
C GLU A 177 33.89 11.09 5.49
N SER A 178 33.82 12.31 6.03
CA SER A 178 32.95 12.59 7.18
C SER A 178 31.47 12.45 6.86
N TRP A 179 31.07 12.78 5.63
CA TRP A 179 29.71 12.64 5.15
C TRP A 179 29.31 11.17 4.98
N ASN A 180 30.17 10.34 4.38
CA ASN A 180 29.92 8.89 4.24
C ASN A 180 29.87 8.20 5.61
N ALA A 181 30.73 8.59 6.55
CA ALA A 181 30.68 8.09 7.92
C ALA A 181 29.38 8.48 8.63
N PHE A 182 28.92 9.72 8.45
CA PHE A 182 27.62 10.19 8.95
C PHE A 182 26.45 9.40 8.35
N LEU A 183 26.41 9.23 7.02
CA LEU A 183 25.35 8.46 6.35
C LEU A 183 25.32 7.01 6.85
N THR A 184 26.48 6.36 6.97
CA THR A 184 26.59 5.01 7.53
C THR A 184 26.02 4.95 8.95
N LYS A 185 26.38 5.93 9.79
CA LYS A 185 25.88 5.99 11.18
C LYS A 185 24.38 6.25 11.24
N LEU A 186 23.87 7.16 10.41
CA LEU A 186 22.46 7.50 10.31
C LEU A 186 21.64 6.27 9.88
N ARG A 187 22.05 5.60 8.80
CA ARG A 187 21.43 4.35 8.34
C ARG A 187 21.42 3.28 9.43
N THR A 188 22.54 3.11 10.14
CA THR A 188 22.66 2.16 11.25
C THR A 188 21.65 2.48 12.37
N LEU A 189 21.60 3.73 12.83
CA LEU A 189 20.71 4.13 13.93
C LEU A 189 19.22 4.05 13.52
N LEU A 190 18.89 4.44 12.30
CA LEU A 190 17.54 4.29 11.75
C LEU A 190 17.13 2.82 11.73
N LEU A 191 17.98 1.95 11.19
CA LEU A 191 17.69 0.52 11.10
C LEU A 191 17.57 -0.15 12.47
N MET A 192 18.40 0.24 13.43
CA MET A 192 18.32 -0.25 14.80
C MET A 192 17.00 0.14 15.46
N SER A 193 16.62 1.42 15.36
CA SER A 193 15.35 1.92 15.90
C SER A 193 14.16 1.22 15.25
N PHE A 194 14.19 1.12 13.92
CA PHE A 194 13.18 0.43 13.14
C PHE A 194 13.01 -1.03 13.57
N THR A 195 14.11 -1.79 13.66
CA THR A 195 14.09 -3.20 14.04
C THR A 195 13.53 -3.42 15.44
N LYS A 196 13.89 -2.54 16.39
CA LYS A 196 13.40 -2.59 17.77
C LYS A 196 11.89 -2.30 17.84
N ASN A 197 11.43 -1.22 17.21
CA ASN A 197 10.03 -0.83 17.24
C ASN A 197 9.14 -1.84 16.50
N LEU A 198 9.61 -2.33 15.35
CA LEU A 198 8.94 -3.38 14.59
C LEU A 198 8.84 -4.69 15.40
N GLY A 199 9.91 -5.11 16.09
CA GLY A 199 9.88 -6.31 16.92
C GLY A 199 8.83 -6.22 18.02
N LYS A 200 8.76 -5.08 18.72
CA LYS A 200 7.72 -4.83 19.73
C LYS A 200 6.32 -4.87 19.11
N PHE A 201 6.13 -4.21 17.97
CA PHE A 201 4.85 -4.17 17.26
C PHE A 201 4.39 -5.57 16.83
N GLU A 202 5.29 -6.40 16.28
CA GLU A 202 5.00 -7.77 15.86
C GLU A 202 4.61 -8.65 17.07
N ASP A 203 5.25 -8.47 18.22
CA ASP A 203 4.90 -9.20 19.45
C ASP A 203 3.53 -8.76 19.99
N ASP A 204 3.24 -7.46 20.03
CA ASP A 204 1.92 -6.93 20.43
C ASP A 204 0.81 -7.43 19.48
N MET A 205 1.06 -7.45 18.16
CA MET A 205 0.16 -8.00 17.15
C MET A 205 -0.06 -9.52 17.35
N ARG A 206 0.99 -10.28 17.67
CA ARG A 206 0.89 -11.72 17.97
C ARG A 206 -0.02 -11.97 19.16
N THR A 207 0.16 -11.22 20.25
CA THR A 207 -0.72 -11.30 21.42
C THR A 207 -2.17 -10.95 21.07
N LEU A 208 -2.40 -9.95 20.21
CA LEU A 208 -3.75 -9.63 19.73
C LEU A 208 -4.37 -10.78 18.92
N ARG A 209 -3.57 -11.47 18.10
CA ARG A 209 -4.02 -12.62 17.29
C ARG A 209 -4.31 -13.88 18.12
N GLU A 210 -3.57 -14.09 19.19
CA GLU A 210 -3.78 -15.22 20.12
C GLU A 210 -5.15 -15.13 20.81
N LYS A 211 -5.63 -13.91 21.03
CA LYS A 211 -6.95 -13.63 21.63
C LYS A 211 -8.13 -13.72 20.66
N ARG A 212 -7.93 -14.19 19.42
CA ARG A 212 -8.99 -14.21 18.38
C ARG A 212 -10.22 -15.07 18.69
N THR A 213 -10.13 -15.95 19.68
CA THR A 213 -11.24 -16.77 20.17
C THR A 213 -11.92 -16.17 21.40
N GLU A 214 -11.40 -15.08 21.96
CA GLU A 214 -11.98 -14.42 23.13
C GLU A 214 -13.18 -13.56 22.73
N PRO A 215 -14.24 -13.50 23.58
CA PRO A 215 -15.34 -12.57 23.37
C PRO A 215 -14.87 -11.13 23.30
N GLY A 216 -15.37 -10.37 22.33
CA GLY A 216 -15.01 -8.96 22.13
C GLY A 216 -13.79 -8.73 21.24
N TRP A 217 -13.13 -9.78 20.75
CA TRP A 217 -12.14 -9.63 19.69
C TRP A 217 -12.78 -9.15 18.38
N SER A 218 -12.13 -8.21 17.71
CA SER A 218 -12.59 -7.65 16.44
C SER A 218 -11.58 -7.93 15.33
N PHE A 219 -12.05 -8.57 14.25
CA PHE A 219 -11.26 -8.75 13.04
C PHE A 219 -10.84 -7.41 12.44
N CYS A 220 -11.73 -6.41 12.41
CA CYS A 220 -11.41 -5.09 11.86
C CYS A 220 -10.29 -4.40 12.66
N GLU A 221 -10.29 -4.51 13.99
CA GLU A 221 -9.20 -3.95 14.80
C GLU A 221 -7.87 -4.66 14.53
N TYR A 222 -7.88 -5.99 14.46
CA TYR A 222 -6.70 -6.77 14.13
C TYR A 222 -6.21 -6.49 12.70
N PHE A 223 -7.13 -6.34 11.75
CA PHE A 223 -6.86 -5.96 10.36
C PHE A 223 -6.08 -4.64 10.30
N MET A 224 -6.51 -3.59 11.02
CA MET A 224 -5.81 -2.31 11.02
C MET A 224 -4.36 -2.44 11.52
N VAL A 225 -4.12 -3.30 12.50
CA VAL A 225 -2.77 -3.55 13.05
C VAL A 225 -1.93 -4.35 12.05
N GLN A 226 -2.44 -5.43 11.48
CA GLN A 226 -1.68 -6.25 10.54
C GLN A 226 -1.44 -5.52 9.21
N GLU A 227 -2.35 -4.65 8.78
CA GLU A 227 -2.15 -3.79 7.63
C GLU A 227 -1.04 -2.75 7.87
N GLU A 228 -0.99 -2.15 9.05
CA GLU A 228 0.10 -1.22 9.40
C GLU A 228 1.47 -1.91 9.26
N LEU A 229 1.57 -3.19 9.63
CA LEU A 229 2.77 -4.00 9.40
C LEU A 229 3.06 -4.19 7.90
N ALA A 230 2.02 -4.40 7.08
CA ALA A 230 2.17 -4.51 5.62
C ALA A 230 2.72 -3.21 5.02
N PHE A 231 2.22 -2.06 5.45
CA PHE A 231 2.73 -0.75 5.03
C PHE A 231 4.18 -0.52 5.42
N VAL A 232 4.56 -1.01 6.60
CA VAL A 232 5.94 -0.94 7.09
C VAL A 232 6.89 -1.77 6.21
N PHE A 233 6.45 -2.96 5.78
CA PHE A 233 7.22 -3.77 4.83
C PHE A 233 7.25 -3.13 3.43
N GLU A 234 6.14 -2.57 2.94
CA GLU A 234 6.11 -1.85 1.67
C GLU A 234 7.05 -0.65 1.66
N MET A 235 7.09 0.12 2.76
CA MET A 235 8.03 1.24 2.95
C MET A 235 9.49 0.79 2.86
N LEU A 236 9.81 -0.41 3.34
CA LEU A 236 11.14 -1.01 3.19
C LEU A 236 11.36 -1.73 1.85
N GLN A 237 10.42 -1.58 0.91
CA GLN A 237 10.38 -2.26 -0.39
C GLN A 237 10.43 -3.79 -0.25
N GLN A 238 9.97 -4.32 0.88
CA GLN A 238 9.83 -5.75 1.14
C GLN A 238 8.45 -6.22 0.69
N PHE A 239 8.16 -6.07 -0.60
CA PHE A 239 6.83 -6.33 -1.17
C PHE A 239 6.34 -7.77 -0.93
N GLU A 240 7.24 -8.75 -0.89
CA GLU A 240 6.91 -10.13 -0.51
C GLU A 240 6.39 -10.22 0.93
N ASP A 241 7.09 -9.60 1.89
CA ASP A 241 6.68 -9.65 3.30
C ASP A 241 5.36 -8.89 3.51
N ALA A 242 5.16 -7.80 2.77
CA ALA A 242 3.91 -7.04 2.75
C ALA A 242 2.76 -7.86 2.17
N LEU A 243 3.00 -8.56 1.05
CA LEU A 243 1.99 -9.39 0.38
C LEU A 243 1.52 -10.52 1.30
N VAL A 244 2.46 -11.17 2.01
CA VAL A 244 2.14 -12.18 3.02
C VAL A 244 1.17 -11.66 4.09
N GLN A 245 1.26 -10.39 4.51
CA GLN A 245 0.33 -9.84 5.50
C GLN A 245 -1.11 -9.77 4.98
N TYR A 246 -1.30 -9.36 3.72
CA TYR A 246 -2.63 -9.34 3.10
C TYR A 246 -3.14 -10.75 2.82
N ASP A 247 -2.27 -11.68 2.42
CA ASP A 247 -2.62 -13.09 2.20
C ASP A 247 -3.05 -13.77 3.51
N GLU A 248 -2.38 -13.47 4.63
CA GLU A 248 -2.77 -13.96 5.95
C GLU A 248 -4.12 -13.39 6.42
N LEU A 249 -4.38 -12.10 6.18
CA LEU A 249 -5.68 -11.48 6.47
C LEU A 249 -6.81 -12.09 5.65
N ASP A 250 -6.58 -12.28 4.35
CA ASP A 250 -7.54 -12.86 3.43
C ASP A 250 -7.86 -14.32 3.81
N ALA A 251 -6.83 -15.13 4.09
CA ALA A 251 -6.99 -16.51 4.55
C ALA A 251 -7.69 -16.61 5.91
N LEU A 252 -7.33 -15.74 6.86
CA LEU A 252 -7.97 -15.69 8.17
C LEU A 252 -9.46 -15.37 8.04
N PHE A 253 -9.82 -14.37 7.24
CA PHE A 253 -11.22 -14.01 7.00
C PHE A 253 -11.99 -15.16 6.32
N SER A 254 -11.43 -15.76 5.27
CA SER A 254 -12.02 -16.93 4.59
C SER A 254 -12.29 -18.09 5.56
N GLN A 255 -11.37 -18.36 6.49
CA GLN A 255 -11.55 -19.38 7.51
C GLN A 255 -12.77 -19.08 8.41
N TYR A 256 -12.96 -17.83 8.83
CA TYR A 256 -14.13 -17.44 9.62
C TYR A 256 -15.43 -17.55 8.83
N VAL A 257 -15.44 -17.20 7.54
CA VAL A 257 -16.62 -17.35 6.68
C VAL A 257 -17.06 -18.81 6.58
N VAL A 258 -16.10 -19.73 6.35
CA VAL A 258 -16.38 -21.17 6.27
C VAL A 258 -16.88 -21.72 7.61
N ASN A 259 -16.25 -21.34 8.72
CA ASN A 259 -16.65 -21.79 10.07
C ASN A 259 -18.03 -21.27 10.48
N PHE A 260 -18.34 -20.02 10.12
CA PHE A 260 -19.66 -19.42 10.38
C PHE A 260 -20.76 -20.15 9.62
N GLY A 261 -20.52 -20.48 8.35
CA GLY A 261 -21.43 -21.33 7.56
C GLY A 261 -21.63 -22.73 8.15
N ALA A 262 -20.69 -23.21 8.98
CA ALA A 262 -20.79 -24.48 9.70
C ALA A 262 -21.43 -24.37 11.11
N GLY A 263 -21.86 -23.18 11.53
CA GLY A 263 -22.57 -22.94 12.79
C GLY A 263 -21.71 -22.50 13.99
N ASP A 264 -20.43 -22.16 13.80
CA ASP A 264 -19.55 -21.60 14.84
C ASP A 264 -19.54 -20.06 14.80
N GLY A 265 -19.98 -19.42 15.88
CA GLY A 265 -20.42 -18.03 15.87
C GLY A 265 -19.33 -17.02 16.21
N ALA A 266 -18.62 -16.50 15.20
CA ALA A 266 -17.91 -15.23 15.31
C ALA A 266 -18.92 -14.08 15.16
N ASN A 267 -19.46 -13.56 16.27
CA ASN A 267 -20.51 -12.51 16.26
C ASN A 267 -20.15 -11.28 15.41
N TRP A 268 -18.87 -10.93 15.34
CA TRP A 268 -18.39 -9.81 14.53
C TRP A 268 -18.56 -10.04 13.01
N LEU A 269 -18.69 -11.28 12.54
CA LEU A 269 -18.85 -11.54 11.09
C LEU A 269 -20.19 -11.04 10.57
N THR A 270 -21.20 -10.92 11.44
CA THR A 270 -22.54 -10.42 11.08
C THR A 270 -22.54 -9.01 10.48
N PHE A 271 -21.51 -8.20 10.75
CA PHE A 271 -21.30 -6.89 10.12
C PHE A 271 -21.06 -7.00 8.61
N PHE A 272 -20.45 -8.09 8.15
CA PHE A 272 -20.21 -8.33 6.72
C PHE A 272 -21.39 -9.00 6.01
N CYS A 273 -22.38 -9.48 6.76
CA CYS A 273 -23.58 -10.15 6.22
C CYS A 273 -24.71 -9.16 5.84
N GLN A 274 -24.45 -7.85 5.85
CA GLN A 274 -25.45 -6.85 5.49
C GLN A 274 -25.84 -6.95 4.01
N PRO A 275 -27.10 -6.65 3.63
CA PRO A 275 -27.53 -6.68 2.24
C PRO A 275 -26.66 -5.84 1.32
N VAL A 276 -26.36 -6.37 0.13
CA VAL A 276 -25.56 -5.65 -0.88
C VAL A 276 -26.41 -4.53 -1.48
N LYS A 277 -25.99 -3.28 -1.26
CA LYS A 277 -26.67 -2.07 -1.77
C LYS A 277 -25.95 -1.40 -2.94
N SER A 278 -24.69 -1.76 -3.17
CA SER A 278 -23.86 -1.25 -4.27
C SER A 278 -22.93 -2.34 -4.77
N TRP A 279 -22.69 -2.38 -6.08
CA TRP A 279 -21.88 -3.41 -6.73
C TRP A 279 -20.88 -2.81 -7.72
N ASN A 280 -20.22 -1.74 -7.27
CA ASN A 280 -19.04 -1.20 -7.96
C ASN A 280 -17.99 -2.31 -8.11
N GLY A 281 -17.48 -2.50 -9.33
CA GLY A 281 -16.38 -3.44 -9.54
C GLY A 281 -15.11 -3.08 -8.77
N LEU A 282 -14.09 -3.92 -8.90
CA LEU A 282 -12.75 -3.62 -8.39
C LEU A 282 -12.23 -2.26 -8.86
N VAL A 283 -11.34 -1.68 -8.06
CA VAL A 283 -10.61 -0.44 -8.39
C VAL A 283 -9.14 -0.68 -8.10
N LEU A 284 -8.33 -0.78 -9.16
CA LEU A 284 -6.93 -1.21 -9.06
C LEU A 284 -5.92 -0.12 -9.45
N ARG A 285 -6.44 1.06 -9.83
CA ARG A 285 -5.64 2.25 -10.14
C ARG A 285 -5.28 3.05 -8.90
N LYS A 286 -6.04 2.92 -7.82
CA LYS A 286 -5.70 3.48 -6.50
C LYS A 286 -4.78 2.50 -5.77
N PRO A 287 -3.58 2.88 -5.34
CA PRO A 287 -2.75 2.02 -4.52
C PRO A 287 -3.45 1.67 -3.20
N ILE A 288 -4.18 2.64 -2.62
CA ILE A 288 -4.97 2.47 -1.41
C ILE A 288 -6.31 3.15 -1.59
N ASP A 289 -7.38 2.38 -1.43
CA ASP A 289 -8.75 2.89 -1.38
C ASP A 289 -9.08 3.32 0.06
N MET A 290 -8.79 4.59 0.36
CA MET A 290 -9.00 5.17 1.70
C MET A 290 -10.47 5.14 2.13
N GLU A 291 -11.41 5.21 1.19
CA GLU A 291 -12.85 5.16 1.48
C GLU A 291 -13.21 3.77 2.01
N LYS A 292 -12.81 2.70 1.31
CA LYS A 292 -13.04 1.33 1.80
C LYS A 292 -12.30 1.05 3.09
N ARG A 293 -11.08 1.56 3.24
CA ARG A 293 -10.31 1.43 4.49
C ARG A 293 -11.04 2.06 5.68
N GLU A 294 -11.63 3.25 5.50
CA GLU A 294 -12.42 3.92 6.53
C GLU A 294 -13.67 3.11 6.90
N LEU A 295 -14.36 2.52 5.92
CA LEU A 295 -15.50 1.63 6.16
C LEU A 295 -15.09 0.39 6.96
N ILE A 296 -13.93 -0.22 6.65
CA ILE A 296 -13.41 -1.37 7.42
C ILE A 296 -13.13 -0.96 8.86
N GLN A 297 -12.47 0.19 9.05
CA GLN A 297 -12.14 0.72 10.38
C GLN A 297 -13.39 1.01 11.22
N LYS A 298 -14.45 1.53 10.62
CA LYS A 298 -15.74 1.82 11.28
C LYS A 298 -16.65 0.60 11.44
N GLN A 299 -16.26 -0.57 10.92
CA GLN A 299 -17.08 -1.79 10.88
C GLN A 299 -18.37 -1.60 10.05
N GLU A 300 -18.30 -0.78 9.01
CA GLU A 300 -19.40 -0.47 8.08
C GLU A 300 -19.19 -1.07 6.68
N ALA A 301 -18.03 -1.68 6.42
CA ALA A 301 -17.71 -2.32 5.15
C ALA A 301 -18.55 -3.58 4.89
N THR A 302 -19.02 -3.74 3.65
CA THR A 302 -19.61 -5.00 3.19
C THR A 302 -18.53 -6.05 2.93
N LEU A 303 -18.93 -7.32 2.77
CA LEU A 303 -17.98 -8.37 2.34
C LEU A 303 -17.28 -8.00 1.02
N LEU A 304 -18.01 -7.45 0.05
CA LEU A 304 -17.44 -7.04 -1.22
C LEU A 304 -16.44 -5.88 -1.05
N ASP A 305 -16.69 -4.95 -0.12
CA ASP A 305 -15.74 -3.86 0.16
C ASP A 305 -14.43 -4.40 0.74
N LEU A 306 -14.50 -5.27 1.75
CA LEU A 306 -13.32 -5.87 2.36
C LEU A 306 -12.50 -6.67 1.34
N ARG A 307 -13.16 -7.55 0.58
CA ARG A 307 -12.51 -8.40 -0.43
C ARG A 307 -11.91 -7.56 -1.57
N SER A 308 -12.62 -6.54 -2.02
CA SER A 308 -12.11 -5.62 -3.04
C SER A 308 -10.89 -4.85 -2.54
N TYR A 309 -10.92 -4.41 -1.27
CA TYR A 309 -9.81 -3.70 -0.67
C TYR A 309 -8.57 -4.59 -0.54
N LEU A 310 -8.70 -5.77 0.08
CA LEU A 310 -7.61 -6.75 0.23
C LEU A 310 -6.97 -7.07 -1.13
N PHE A 311 -7.80 -7.38 -2.13
CA PHE A 311 -7.31 -7.70 -3.46
C PHE A 311 -6.63 -6.52 -4.16
N SER A 312 -7.13 -5.29 -4.01
CA SER A 312 -6.47 -4.09 -4.57
C SER A 312 -5.04 -3.91 -4.03
N ARG A 313 -4.85 -4.23 -2.74
CA ARG A 313 -3.54 -4.18 -2.07
C ARG A 313 -2.62 -5.30 -2.55
N GLN A 314 -3.13 -6.53 -2.62
CA GLN A 314 -2.39 -7.66 -3.19
C GLN A 314 -1.98 -7.38 -4.65
N CYS A 315 -2.90 -6.87 -5.47
CA CYS A 315 -2.65 -6.51 -6.85
C CYS A 315 -1.52 -5.48 -6.97
N THR A 316 -1.57 -4.41 -6.17
CA THR A 316 -0.52 -3.37 -6.16
C THR A 316 0.85 -3.96 -5.85
N LEU A 317 0.95 -4.82 -4.82
CA LEU A 317 2.20 -5.46 -4.42
C LEU A 317 2.72 -6.46 -5.46
N LEU A 318 1.83 -7.26 -6.07
CA LEU A 318 2.17 -8.19 -7.13
C LEU A 318 2.70 -7.48 -8.38
N LEU A 319 2.16 -6.31 -8.71
CA LEU A 319 2.67 -5.48 -9.80
C LEU A 319 4.04 -4.90 -9.47
N PHE A 320 4.31 -4.48 -8.22
CA PHE A 320 5.67 -4.11 -7.79
C PHE A 320 6.64 -5.29 -7.87
N LEU A 321 6.17 -6.51 -7.62
CA LEU A 321 6.94 -7.76 -7.77
C LEU A 321 7.06 -8.23 -9.22
N GLN A 322 6.50 -7.50 -10.19
CA GLN A 322 6.49 -7.88 -11.62
C GLN A 322 5.82 -9.25 -11.86
N ARG A 323 4.73 -9.53 -11.15
CA ARG A 323 3.93 -10.78 -11.25
C ARG A 323 2.48 -10.52 -11.72
N PRO A 324 2.27 -9.91 -12.91
CA PRO A 324 0.93 -9.65 -13.43
C PRO A 324 0.11 -10.93 -13.70
N TRP A 325 0.78 -12.05 -14.01
CA TRP A 325 0.12 -13.35 -14.18
C TRP A 325 -0.58 -13.83 -12.91
N GLU A 326 0.04 -13.57 -11.75
CA GLU A 326 -0.49 -13.95 -10.44
C GLU A 326 -1.69 -13.07 -10.06
N VAL A 327 -1.70 -11.80 -10.49
CA VAL A 327 -2.89 -10.93 -10.38
C VAL A 327 -4.08 -11.53 -11.12
N ALA A 328 -3.90 -11.95 -12.37
CA ALA A 328 -4.98 -12.55 -13.16
C ALA A 328 -5.52 -13.85 -12.54
N GLN A 329 -4.62 -14.71 -12.07
CA GLN A 329 -5.00 -15.96 -11.42
C GLN A 329 -5.78 -15.71 -10.13
N ARG A 330 -5.23 -14.90 -9.21
CA ARG A 330 -5.85 -14.58 -7.93
C ARG A 330 -7.17 -13.83 -8.08
N ALA A 331 -7.29 -12.97 -9.11
CA ALA A 331 -8.56 -12.31 -9.42
C ALA A 331 -9.66 -13.32 -9.71
N LEU A 332 -9.40 -14.31 -10.58
CA LEU A 332 -10.42 -15.30 -10.93
C LEU A 332 -10.87 -16.11 -9.71
N GLU A 333 -9.91 -16.53 -8.87
CA GLU A 333 -10.18 -17.25 -7.63
C GLU A 333 -10.99 -16.40 -6.63
N LEU A 334 -10.64 -15.12 -6.47
CA LEU A 334 -11.37 -14.15 -5.64
C LEU A 334 -12.82 -14.00 -6.10
N LEU A 335 -13.05 -13.76 -7.39
CA LEU A 335 -14.37 -13.49 -7.93
C LEU A 335 -15.30 -14.69 -7.75
N HIS A 336 -14.80 -15.91 -7.95
CA HIS A 336 -15.57 -17.12 -7.65
C HIS A 336 -15.81 -17.29 -6.15
N SER A 337 -14.79 -17.08 -5.31
CA SER A 337 -14.90 -17.23 -3.86
C SER A 337 -15.92 -16.25 -3.26
N CYS A 338 -15.89 -14.97 -3.65
CA CYS A 338 -16.85 -13.97 -3.16
C CYS A 338 -18.31 -14.35 -3.46
N VAL A 339 -18.58 -14.89 -4.67
CA VAL A 339 -19.92 -15.35 -5.03
C VAL A 339 -20.38 -16.52 -4.16
N GLN A 340 -19.47 -17.43 -3.79
CA GLN A 340 -19.80 -18.55 -2.90
C GLN A 340 -19.94 -18.09 -1.44
N GLU A 341 -19.08 -17.20 -0.98
CA GLU A 341 -19.09 -16.67 0.39
C GLU A 341 -20.39 -15.91 0.69
N LEU A 342 -20.84 -15.05 -0.23
CA LEU A 342 -22.12 -14.36 -0.07
C LEU A 342 -23.30 -15.33 0.03
N LYS A 343 -23.25 -16.45 -0.69
CA LYS A 343 -24.27 -17.52 -0.58
C LYS A 343 -24.17 -18.26 0.75
N LEU A 344 -22.97 -18.63 1.18
CA LEU A 344 -22.73 -19.32 2.45
C LEU A 344 -23.17 -18.49 3.66
N LEU A 345 -23.02 -17.17 3.57
CA LEU A 345 -23.43 -16.21 4.60
C LEU A 345 -24.89 -15.76 4.47
N GLU A 346 -25.63 -16.29 3.48
CA GLU A 346 -27.02 -15.95 3.19
C GLU A 346 -27.26 -14.43 3.02
N VAL A 347 -26.28 -13.73 2.44
CA VAL A 347 -26.37 -12.29 2.22
C VAL A 347 -27.39 -12.00 1.13
N SER A 348 -28.32 -11.08 1.41
CA SER A 348 -29.28 -10.63 0.41
C SER A 348 -28.56 -9.82 -0.68
N VAL A 349 -28.69 -10.27 -1.93
CA VAL A 349 -28.11 -9.60 -3.09
C VAL A 349 -29.18 -9.40 -4.17
N PRO A 350 -29.35 -8.18 -4.71
CA PRO A 350 -30.28 -7.95 -5.81
C PRO A 350 -29.95 -8.82 -7.04
N PRO A 351 -30.97 -9.35 -7.76
CA PRO A 351 -30.75 -10.13 -8.97
C PRO A 351 -29.87 -9.36 -9.98
N GLY A 352 -28.83 -10.01 -10.50
CA GLY A 352 -27.89 -9.43 -11.46
C GLY A 352 -26.76 -8.57 -10.85
N ALA A 353 -26.87 -8.11 -9.60
CA ALA A 353 -25.85 -7.26 -8.98
C ALA A 353 -24.45 -7.91 -8.94
N LEU A 354 -24.37 -9.21 -8.60
CA LEU A 354 -23.09 -9.93 -8.62
C LEU A 354 -22.56 -10.16 -10.03
N ASP A 355 -23.43 -10.35 -11.02
CA ASP A 355 -23.00 -10.50 -12.40
C ASP A 355 -22.39 -9.18 -12.91
N CYS A 356 -22.98 -8.03 -12.55
CA CYS A 356 -22.39 -6.71 -12.78
C CYS A 356 -21.04 -6.56 -12.08
N TRP A 357 -20.97 -6.86 -10.78
CA TRP A 357 -19.73 -6.76 -9.99
C TRP A 357 -18.60 -7.59 -10.60
N VAL A 358 -18.87 -8.85 -10.93
CA VAL A 358 -17.89 -9.76 -11.54
C VAL A 358 -17.46 -9.24 -12.91
N PHE A 359 -18.41 -8.88 -13.78
CA PHE A 359 -18.10 -8.35 -15.11
C PHE A 359 -17.16 -7.14 -15.04
N LEU A 360 -17.52 -6.15 -14.22
CA LEU A 360 -16.71 -4.94 -14.04
C LEU A 360 -15.33 -5.25 -13.49
N SER A 361 -15.24 -6.17 -12.53
CA SER A 361 -14.00 -6.55 -11.89
C SER A 361 -13.06 -7.32 -12.83
N CYS A 362 -13.59 -8.22 -13.67
CA CYS A 362 -12.82 -8.88 -14.72
C CYS A 362 -12.19 -7.84 -15.66
N LEU A 363 -13.00 -6.89 -16.16
CA LEU A 363 -12.50 -5.87 -17.08
C LEU A 363 -11.49 -4.92 -16.42
N GLU A 364 -11.68 -4.50 -15.17
CA GLU A 364 -10.70 -3.69 -14.45
C GLU A 364 -9.36 -4.41 -14.32
N VAL A 365 -9.36 -5.70 -13.95
CA VAL A 365 -8.12 -6.49 -13.83
C VAL A 365 -7.40 -6.61 -15.16
N LEU A 366 -8.13 -6.94 -16.23
CA LEU A 366 -7.58 -7.07 -17.58
C LEU A 366 -6.96 -5.76 -18.06
N GLN A 367 -7.68 -4.65 -17.93
CA GLN A 367 -7.18 -3.32 -18.28
C GLN A 367 -6.00 -2.89 -17.43
N ARG A 368 -6.00 -3.25 -16.13
CA ARG A 368 -4.90 -2.92 -15.22
C ARG A 368 -3.61 -3.64 -15.62
N ILE A 369 -3.70 -4.90 -16.03
CA ILE A 369 -2.58 -5.70 -16.54
C ILE A 369 -2.11 -5.15 -17.89
N GLU A 370 -3.03 -4.93 -18.83
CA GLU A 370 -2.70 -4.36 -20.15
C GLU A 370 -1.99 -3.02 -20.07
N GLY A 371 -2.39 -2.15 -19.13
CA GLY A 371 -1.70 -0.88 -18.92
C GLY A 371 -0.27 -1.05 -18.37
N CYS A 372 -0.02 -2.07 -17.56
CA CYS A 372 1.25 -2.25 -16.85
C CYS A 372 2.26 -3.16 -17.56
N CYS A 373 1.85 -3.86 -18.61
CA CYS A 373 2.66 -4.87 -19.27
C CYS A 373 2.91 -4.51 -20.73
N ASP A 374 4.10 -4.86 -21.23
CA ASP A 374 4.34 -4.83 -22.67
C ASP A 374 3.62 -5.98 -23.38
N ARG A 375 3.58 -5.92 -24.72
CA ARG A 375 2.90 -6.94 -25.53
C ARG A 375 3.45 -8.35 -25.33
N ALA A 376 4.77 -8.51 -25.13
CA ALA A 376 5.37 -9.82 -24.95
C ALA A 376 4.98 -10.44 -23.60
N GLN A 377 4.92 -9.62 -22.54
CA GLN A 377 4.43 -10.02 -21.22
C GLN A 377 2.94 -10.38 -21.25
N ILE A 378 2.12 -9.61 -21.97
CA ILE A 378 0.69 -9.93 -22.16
C ILE A 378 0.56 -11.28 -22.87
N ASP A 379 1.28 -11.50 -23.97
CA ASP A 379 1.24 -12.73 -24.76
C ASP A 379 1.66 -13.96 -23.92
N SER A 380 2.67 -13.82 -23.04
CA SER A 380 3.06 -14.91 -22.14
C SER A 380 2.03 -15.22 -21.06
N ASN A 381 1.14 -14.26 -20.75
CA ASN A 381 0.18 -14.36 -19.66
C ASN A 381 -1.25 -14.71 -20.11
N ILE A 382 -1.49 -14.89 -21.42
CA ILE A 382 -2.84 -15.19 -21.97
C ILE A 382 -3.50 -16.38 -21.24
N ALA A 383 -2.71 -17.41 -20.91
CA ALA A 383 -3.20 -18.59 -20.21
C ALA A 383 -3.82 -18.28 -18.83
N HIS A 384 -3.37 -17.21 -18.17
CA HIS A 384 -3.90 -16.75 -16.88
C HIS A 384 -5.07 -15.77 -17.04
N MET A 385 -5.11 -15.01 -18.14
CA MET A 385 -6.14 -13.99 -18.40
C MET A 385 -7.42 -14.55 -19.02
N VAL A 386 -7.33 -15.64 -19.80
CA VAL A 386 -8.48 -16.18 -20.55
C VAL A 386 -9.67 -16.56 -19.65
N GLY A 387 -9.40 -16.97 -18.41
CA GLY A 387 -10.46 -17.26 -17.44
C GLY A 387 -11.28 -16.04 -17.07
N LEU A 388 -10.65 -14.86 -16.95
CA LEU A 388 -11.34 -13.60 -16.69
C LEU A 388 -12.17 -13.15 -17.91
N TRP A 389 -11.64 -13.31 -19.12
CA TRP A 389 -12.38 -13.03 -20.35
C TRP A 389 -13.63 -13.91 -20.47
N SER A 390 -13.48 -15.23 -20.27
CA SER A 390 -14.61 -16.17 -20.29
C SER A 390 -15.62 -15.84 -19.21
N TYR A 391 -15.18 -15.49 -18.00
CA TYR A 391 -16.10 -15.21 -16.91
C TYR A 391 -16.86 -13.91 -17.12
N ALA A 392 -16.20 -12.85 -17.62
CA ALA A 392 -16.86 -11.62 -18.06
C ALA A 392 -17.90 -11.90 -19.15
N MET A 393 -17.56 -12.74 -20.15
CA MET A 393 -18.47 -13.14 -21.22
C MET A 393 -19.72 -13.83 -20.69
N GLU A 394 -19.56 -14.81 -19.80
CA GLU A 394 -20.68 -15.51 -19.17
C GLU A 394 -21.56 -14.57 -18.35
N LYS A 395 -20.95 -13.61 -17.64
CA LYS A 395 -21.70 -12.62 -16.86
C LYS A 395 -22.46 -11.64 -17.73
N LEU A 396 -21.86 -11.16 -18.81
CA LEU A 396 -22.57 -10.32 -19.77
C LEU A 396 -23.76 -11.07 -20.37
N LYS A 397 -23.57 -12.33 -20.79
CA LYS A 397 -24.66 -13.20 -21.27
C LYS A 397 -25.81 -13.26 -20.26
N SER A 398 -25.51 -13.60 -19.00
CA SER A 398 -26.49 -13.67 -17.90
C SER A 398 -27.30 -12.38 -17.74
N LEU A 399 -26.61 -11.24 -17.75
CA LEU A 399 -27.23 -9.92 -17.66
C LEU A 399 -28.13 -9.61 -18.85
N GLY A 400 -27.71 -9.99 -20.07
CA GLY A 400 -28.52 -9.86 -21.27
C GLY A 400 -29.85 -10.61 -21.18
N TYR A 401 -29.84 -11.86 -20.71
CA TYR A 401 -31.07 -12.63 -20.47
C TYR A 401 -31.94 -11.99 -19.39
N LEU A 402 -31.32 -11.57 -18.27
CA LEU A 402 -32.05 -10.96 -17.14
C LEU A 402 -32.75 -9.64 -17.53
N CYS A 403 -32.12 -8.87 -18.42
CA CYS A 403 -32.61 -7.61 -18.94
C CYS A 403 -33.43 -7.76 -20.23
N GLY A 404 -33.79 -8.98 -20.64
CA GLY A 404 -34.62 -9.22 -21.83
C GLY A 404 -33.97 -8.83 -23.16
N LEU A 405 -32.66 -8.60 -23.20
CA LEU A 405 -31.90 -8.16 -24.37
C LEU A 405 -31.63 -9.28 -25.39
N VAL A 406 -31.89 -10.54 -25.00
CA VAL A 406 -31.76 -11.74 -25.86
C VAL A 406 -33.13 -12.23 -26.36
N SER A 407 -34.23 -11.55 -25.99
CA SER A 407 -35.58 -11.92 -26.38
C SER A 407 -35.89 -11.48 -27.81
N GLU A 408 -36.54 -12.33 -28.63
CA GLU A 408 -37.03 -11.96 -29.98
C GLU A 408 -37.95 -10.72 -29.96
N LYS A 409 -38.65 -10.50 -28.84
CA LYS A 409 -39.58 -9.37 -28.68
C LYS A 409 -38.92 -8.16 -28.01
N GLY A 410 -37.63 -8.26 -27.67
CA GLY A 410 -36.91 -7.27 -26.87
C GLY A 410 -37.36 -7.22 -25.40
N PRO A 411 -36.81 -6.27 -24.63
CA PRO A 411 -37.11 -6.10 -23.21
C PRO A 411 -38.54 -5.60 -22.97
N ASN A 412 -39.22 -6.18 -22.00
CA ASN A 412 -40.52 -5.68 -21.53
C ASN A 412 -40.35 -4.61 -20.42
N SER A 413 -41.45 -4.05 -19.91
CA SER A 413 -41.40 -3.00 -18.88
C SER A 413 -40.74 -3.44 -17.56
N GLU A 414 -40.88 -4.71 -17.17
CA GLU A 414 -40.21 -5.25 -15.98
C GLU A 414 -38.70 -5.37 -16.22
N ASP A 415 -38.30 -5.85 -17.41
CA ASP A 415 -36.90 -5.96 -17.78
C ASP A 415 -36.20 -4.59 -17.80
N LEU A 416 -36.87 -3.57 -18.36
CA LEU A 416 -36.37 -2.19 -18.35
C LEU A 416 -36.20 -1.64 -16.92
N ASN A 417 -37.15 -1.93 -16.02
CA ASN A 417 -37.02 -1.54 -14.62
C ASN A 417 -35.83 -2.23 -13.96
N ARG A 418 -35.61 -3.53 -14.21
CA ARG A 418 -34.43 -4.25 -13.72
C ARG A 418 -33.14 -3.63 -14.24
N THR A 419 -33.07 -3.26 -15.52
CA THR A 419 -31.90 -2.57 -16.09
C THR A 419 -31.62 -1.25 -15.38
N VAL A 420 -32.65 -0.44 -15.12
CA VAL A 420 -32.51 0.82 -14.39
C VAL A 420 -32.01 0.59 -12.97
N ASP A 421 -32.58 -0.38 -12.25
CA ASP A 421 -32.16 -0.73 -10.89
C ASP A 421 -30.70 -1.23 -10.86
N LEU A 422 -30.31 -2.05 -11.85
CA LEU A 422 -28.94 -2.55 -12.01
C LEU A 422 -27.94 -1.41 -12.21
N LEU A 423 -28.25 -0.48 -13.11
CA LEU A 423 -27.39 0.68 -13.38
C LEU A 423 -27.35 1.65 -12.20
N ALA A 424 -28.45 1.83 -11.47
CA ALA A 424 -28.50 2.68 -10.29
C ALA A 424 -27.56 2.21 -9.17
N GLY A 425 -27.49 0.89 -8.92
CA GLY A 425 -26.60 0.34 -7.89
C GLY A 425 -25.12 0.25 -8.27
N LEU A 426 -24.76 0.59 -9.52
CA LEU A 426 -23.37 0.87 -9.92
C LEU A 426 -22.86 2.22 -9.43
N GLY A 427 -23.73 3.08 -8.90
CA GLY A 427 -23.37 4.43 -8.50
C GLY A 427 -22.88 5.30 -9.66
N ALA A 428 -22.19 6.38 -9.31
CA ALA A 428 -21.59 7.30 -10.29
C ALA A 428 -20.26 6.76 -10.82
N GLU A 429 -19.97 7.04 -12.09
CA GLU A 429 -18.64 6.79 -12.66
C GLU A 429 -17.58 7.56 -11.87
N ARG A 430 -16.48 6.87 -11.53
CA ARG A 430 -15.45 7.45 -10.68
C ARG A 430 -14.43 8.26 -11.52
N PRO A 431 -13.84 9.32 -10.95
CA PRO A 431 -12.92 10.21 -11.67
C PRO A 431 -11.71 9.49 -12.32
N GLU A 432 -11.24 8.40 -11.71
CA GLU A 432 -10.03 7.68 -12.16
C GLU A 432 -10.23 6.96 -13.49
N THR A 433 -11.48 6.64 -13.84
CA THR A 433 -11.86 5.97 -15.09
C THR A 433 -12.72 6.84 -16.00
N ALA A 434 -13.24 7.98 -15.50
CA ALA A 434 -14.10 8.91 -16.23
C ALA A 434 -13.52 9.42 -17.57
N ASN A 435 -12.20 9.64 -17.63
CA ASN A 435 -11.53 10.08 -18.87
C ASN A 435 -11.17 8.93 -19.82
N THR A 436 -11.33 7.68 -19.37
CA THR A 436 -11.08 6.52 -20.22
C THR A 436 -12.34 6.27 -21.05
N ALA A 437 -12.23 6.41 -22.38
CA ALA A 437 -13.35 6.16 -23.30
C ALA A 437 -13.91 4.72 -23.23
N GLN A 438 -13.13 3.80 -22.65
CA GLN A 438 -13.42 2.38 -22.51
C GLN A 438 -13.42 1.88 -21.05
N SER A 439 -13.86 2.70 -20.08
CA SER A 439 -13.97 2.23 -18.69
C SER A 439 -14.89 1.01 -18.57
N PRO A 440 -14.65 0.09 -17.61
CA PRO A 440 -15.55 -1.05 -17.39
C PRO A 440 -17.00 -0.62 -17.18
N TYR A 441 -17.19 0.49 -16.46
CA TYR A 441 -18.50 1.10 -16.18
C TYR A 441 -19.21 1.49 -17.48
N LYS A 442 -18.56 2.29 -18.34
CA LYS A 442 -19.15 2.72 -19.63
C LYS A 442 -19.46 1.52 -20.53
N LYS A 443 -18.57 0.53 -20.58
CA LYS A 443 -18.81 -0.69 -21.37
C LYS A 443 -20.06 -1.44 -20.90
N LEU A 444 -20.25 -1.61 -19.59
CA LEU A 444 -21.45 -2.26 -19.07
C LEU A 444 -22.71 -1.42 -19.34
N GLN A 445 -22.64 -0.11 -19.11
CA GLN A 445 -23.76 0.80 -19.35
C GLN A 445 -24.19 0.81 -20.82
N GLU A 446 -23.23 0.88 -21.74
CA GLU A 446 -23.48 0.81 -23.19
C GLU A 446 -24.07 -0.56 -23.57
N ALA A 447 -23.49 -1.65 -23.09
CA ALA A 447 -23.97 -3.00 -23.38
C ALA A 447 -25.39 -3.27 -22.89
N LEU A 448 -25.84 -2.64 -21.80
CA LEU A 448 -27.22 -2.79 -21.30
C LEU A 448 -28.21 -1.77 -21.88
N SER A 449 -27.78 -0.87 -22.76
CA SER A 449 -28.62 0.23 -23.26
C SER A 449 -29.62 -0.17 -24.34
N SER A 450 -29.33 -1.21 -25.11
CA SER A 450 -30.15 -1.68 -26.25
C SER A 450 -29.79 -3.11 -26.64
N VAL A 451 -30.66 -3.75 -27.42
CA VAL A 451 -30.42 -5.10 -27.96
C VAL A 451 -29.20 -5.10 -28.86
N GLU A 452 -29.08 -4.09 -29.73
CA GLU A 452 -27.97 -3.97 -30.69
C GLU A 452 -26.63 -3.73 -29.99
N ALA A 453 -26.60 -2.88 -28.95
CA ALA A 453 -25.39 -2.64 -28.17
C ALA A 453 -24.98 -3.89 -27.38
N PHE A 454 -25.94 -4.58 -26.76
CA PHE A 454 -25.71 -5.84 -26.08
C PHE A 454 -25.09 -6.87 -27.01
N GLU A 455 -25.73 -7.10 -28.17
CA GLU A 455 -25.28 -8.06 -29.18
C GLU A 455 -23.85 -7.76 -29.59
N LYS A 456 -23.56 -6.51 -29.96
CA LYS A 456 -22.21 -6.09 -30.34
C LYS A 456 -21.16 -6.42 -29.25
N HIS A 457 -21.41 -6.00 -28.01
CA HIS A 457 -20.46 -6.22 -26.92
C HIS A 457 -20.30 -7.71 -26.57
N TYR A 458 -21.40 -8.48 -26.61
CA TYR A 458 -21.36 -9.92 -26.36
C TYR A 458 -20.57 -10.66 -27.44
N LEU A 459 -20.83 -10.37 -28.72
CA LEU A 459 -20.11 -10.95 -29.86
C LEU A 459 -18.61 -10.62 -29.82
N ASP A 460 -18.25 -9.36 -29.59
CA ASP A 460 -16.84 -8.93 -29.47
C ASP A 460 -16.12 -9.71 -28.36
N LEU A 461 -16.78 -9.87 -27.21
CA LEU A 461 -16.22 -10.56 -26.06
C LEU A 461 -16.10 -12.07 -26.28
N SER A 462 -17.08 -12.68 -26.96
CA SER A 462 -17.06 -14.08 -27.36
C SER A 462 -15.95 -14.37 -28.37
N HIS A 463 -15.80 -13.55 -29.40
CA HIS A 463 -14.72 -13.70 -30.38
C HIS A 463 -13.34 -13.58 -29.72
N ALA A 464 -13.11 -12.57 -28.89
CA ALA A 464 -11.86 -12.41 -28.15
C ALA A 464 -11.57 -13.65 -27.27
N THR A 465 -12.59 -14.17 -26.57
CA THR A 465 -12.44 -15.37 -25.73
C THR A 465 -12.09 -16.62 -26.55
N ILE A 466 -12.70 -16.80 -27.73
CA ILE A 466 -12.39 -17.90 -28.66
C ILE A 466 -10.94 -17.80 -29.15
N GLU A 467 -10.51 -16.60 -29.55
CA GLU A 467 -9.14 -16.34 -30.01
C GLU A 467 -8.12 -16.68 -28.91
N MET A 468 -8.36 -16.22 -27.68
CA MET A 468 -7.49 -16.50 -26.54
C MET A 468 -7.43 -17.98 -26.19
N TYR A 469 -8.55 -18.70 -26.16
CA TYR A 469 -8.53 -20.15 -25.93
C TYR A 469 -7.78 -20.89 -27.05
N THR A 470 -7.92 -20.42 -28.29
CA THR A 470 -7.25 -21.01 -29.45
C THR A 470 -5.74 -20.80 -29.37
N SER A 471 -5.29 -19.59 -29.00
CA SER A 471 -3.86 -19.25 -28.93
C SER A 471 -3.11 -20.06 -27.86
N ILE A 472 -3.77 -20.43 -26.76
CA ILE A 472 -3.19 -21.28 -25.71
C ILE A 472 -3.44 -22.78 -25.93
N GLY A 473 -3.95 -23.18 -27.09
CA GLY A 473 -4.19 -24.59 -27.44
C GLY A 473 -5.40 -25.25 -26.74
N ARG A 474 -6.25 -24.48 -26.06
CA ARG A 474 -7.48 -24.98 -25.41
C ARG A 474 -8.67 -25.02 -26.39
N ILE A 475 -8.50 -25.80 -27.46
CA ILE A 475 -9.46 -25.87 -28.57
C ILE A 475 -10.87 -26.34 -28.14
N ARG A 476 -10.98 -27.21 -27.12
CA ARG A 476 -12.28 -27.66 -26.61
C ARG A 476 -13.07 -26.50 -25.98
N SER A 477 -12.41 -25.65 -25.20
CA SER A 477 -13.03 -24.46 -24.60
C SER A 477 -13.44 -23.46 -25.67
N ALA A 478 -12.58 -23.20 -26.66
CA ALA A 478 -12.93 -22.35 -27.81
C ALA A 478 -14.18 -22.85 -28.55
N LYS A 479 -14.28 -24.16 -28.80
CA LYS A 479 -15.47 -24.77 -29.43
C LYS A 479 -16.72 -24.70 -28.57
N LEU A 480 -16.60 -24.74 -27.24
CA LEU A 480 -17.74 -24.58 -26.34
C LEU A 480 -18.30 -23.16 -26.43
N VAL A 481 -17.43 -22.15 -26.43
CA VAL A 481 -17.86 -20.75 -26.65
C VAL A 481 -18.48 -20.59 -28.04
N GLY A 482 -17.91 -21.23 -29.08
CA GLY A 482 -18.49 -21.21 -30.42
C GLY A 482 -19.87 -21.89 -30.51
N LYS A 483 -20.13 -22.94 -29.71
CA LYS A 483 -21.46 -23.54 -29.59
C LYS A 483 -22.45 -22.56 -28.97
N ASP A 484 -22.06 -21.92 -27.88
CA ASP A 484 -22.90 -20.92 -27.20
C ASP A 484 -23.24 -19.73 -28.12
N LEU A 485 -22.30 -19.32 -28.97
CA LEU A 485 -22.52 -18.27 -29.97
C LEU A 485 -23.51 -18.71 -31.06
N ALA A 486 -23.41 -19.97 -31.50
CA ALA A 486 -24.34 -20.54 -32.48
C ALA A 486 -25.75 -20.77 -31.92
N GLU A 487 -25.90 -20.92 -30.59
CA GLU A 487 -27.21 -20.95 -29.92
C GLU A 487 -27.80 -19.55 -29.69
N PHE A 488 -26.95 -18.51 -29.71
CA PHE A 488 -27.37 -17.12 -29.57
C PHE A 488 -27.93 -16.54 -30.88
N TYR A 489 -27.32 -16.92 -32.02
CA TYR A 489 -27.87 -16.65 -33.36
C TYR A 489 -29.11 -17.50 -33.66
#